data_AF-A0A2V8MH02-F1
#
_entry.id   AF-A0A2V8MH02-F1
#
_cell.length_a   1.000
_cell.length_b   1.000
_cell.length_c   1.000
_cell.angle_alpha   90.00
_cell.angle_beta   90.00
_cell.angle_gamma   90.00
#
_symmetry.space_group_name_H-M   'P 1'
#
loop_
_entity.id
_entity.type
_entity.pdbx_description
1 polymer ?
#
loop_
_entity_poly.entity_id
_entity_poly.type
_entity_poly.pdbx_seq_one_letter_code
_entity_poly.pdbx_strand_id
1 'polypeptide(L)'
;MYRSGLSDEAIWKFRNWTNPASQIRNPKWQIGLSQVRGSNLIFRISDLRCRIRPISKFPFTVRRASPILLSFHRDDRICRIMFARNVALTVLLSLISLPAFSQTAGAFNASPGVDLSGNWAPIRMEDQQERGPGPDLVDYLGLPITEGARQFALSWDAERLTVPEHQCRVHVVSYIYRGPLNLRIWEEKDPQSQRVIAIKQYISTYEQWRTIWMDGRPHPAEEAPHTFMGFSTGKWEGNMLTVYTTHIKQGWLRRNGLPQSDRATLTEHYIRHGDHLTHVSILTDPVYLTEPLIKTQDFQVLVQEGQNWLYPCDPVVEVDRPDDAVPNYLPGQNPFLGEFADKHHLPVEAALGGAETMYPEYQKKMKSK
;
A
#
# COMPACT_ATOMS: atom_id res chain seq x y z
N MET A 1 56.24 -37.48 12.23
CA MET A 1 56.62 -36.31 13.05
C MET A 1 55.80 -35.13 12.55
N TYR A 2 54.86 -34.50 13.25
CA TYR A 2 54.51 -34.44 14.67
C TYR A 2 52.96 -34.43 14.78
N ARG A 3 52.44 -35.02 15.86
CA ARG A 3 51.02 -34.96 16.29
C ARG A 3 50.90 -33.98 17.46
N SER A 4 49.65 -33.66 17.78
CA SER A 4 49.08 -33.01 19.00
C SER A 4 48.84 -31.50 18.88
N GLY A 5 47.69 -30.95 19.26
CA GLY A 5 46.57 -31.50 20.02
C GLY A 5 45.31 -30.64 19.92
N LEU A 6 44.19 -31.26 20.31
CA LEU A 6 42.86 -30.68 20.46
C LEU A 6 42.79 -29.73 21.66
N SER A 7 42.04 -28.64 21.53
CA SER A 7 41.31 -28.02 22.63
C SER A 7 39.97 -27.51 22.12
N ASP A 8 38.91 -28.16 22.57
CA ASP A 8 37.53 -27.69 22.48
C ASP A 8 37.36 -26.43 23.34
N GLU A 9 36.90 -25.32 22.75
CA GLU A 9 36.21 -24.26 23.51
C GLU A 9 35.28 -23.44 22.58
N ALA A 10 33.98 -23.73 22.74
CA ALA A 10 32.80 -22.89 22.51
C ALA A 10 32.87 -21.76 21.46
N ILE A 11 32.61 -22.10 20.19
CA ILE A 11 32.12 -21.11 19.21
C ILE A 11 30.60 -21.14 19.20
N TRP A 12 30.01 -20.02 19.62
CA TRP A 12 28.58 -19.74 19.55
C TRP A 12 28.07 -19.95 18.11
N LYS A 13 27.25 -20.99 17.93
CA LYS A 13 26.50 -21.22 16.69
C LYS A 13 25.48 -20.09 16.51
N PHE A 14 25.70 -19.21 15.55
CA PHE A 14 24.62 -18.39 15.02
C PHE A 14 23.66 -19.30 14.23
N ARG A 15 22.45 -19.35 14.78
CA ARG A 15 21.32 -20.17 14.40
C ARG A 15 20.64 -19.54 13.20
N ASN A 16 20.43 -20.33 12.14
CA ASN A 16 19.44 -20.18 11.06
C ASN A 16 18.72 -18.82 10.95
N TRP A 17 19.19 -17.94 10.06
CA TRP A 17 18.35 -16.90 9.47
C TRP A 17 17.83 -17.41 8.12
N THR A 18 16.80 -18.25 8.18
CA THR A 18 16.00 -18.61 7.01
C THR A 18 14.94 -17.55 6.80
N ASN A 19 14.96 -16.92 5.63
CA ASN A 19 13.90 -16.07 5.08
C ASN A 19 12.51 -16.75 5.26
N PRO A 20 11.53 -16.15 5.97
CA PRO A 20 10.26 -16.82 6.23
C PRO A 20 9.24 -16.74 5.07
N ALA A 21 9.61 -16.30 3.87
CA ALA A 21 8.64 -16.06 2.79
C ALA A 21 8.33 -17.26 1.85
N SER A 22 8.82 -18.49 2.08
CA SER A 22 8.65 -19.57 1.07
C SER A 22 8.24 -20.96 1.58
N GLN A 23 7.68 -21.09 2.79
CA GLN A 23 7.25 -22.40 3.30
C GLN A 23 5.76 -22.48 3.62
N ILE A 24 4.93 -22.35 2.58
CA ILE A 24 3.61 -23.02 2.54
C ILE A 24 3.68 -24.02 1.39
N ARG A 25 4.15 -25.24 1.69
CA ARG A 25 4.03 -26.38 0.78
C ARG A 25 2.60 -26.88 0.82
N ASN A 26 1.87 -26.75 -0.29
CA ASN A 26 0.61 -27.44 -0.52
C ASN A 26 0.83 -28.97 -0.45
N PRO A 27 0.11 -29.73 0.39
CA PRO A 27 0.18 -31.18 0.34
C PRO A 27 -0.46 -31.70 -0.96
N LYS A 28 0.36 -32.26 -1.85
CA LYS A 28 -0.10 -33.02 -3.02
C LYS A 28 -0.74 -34.32 -2.53
N TRP A 29 -2.07 -34.38 -2.53
CA TRP A 29 -2.79 -35.64 -2.46
C TRP A 29 -2.75 -36.32 -3.84
N GLN A 30 -2.04 -37.44 -3.93
CA GLN A 30 -2.18 -38.36 -5.06
C GLN A 30 -3.53 -39.08 -4.92
N ILE A 31 -4.46 -38.80 -5.82
CA ILE A 31 -5.66 -39.61 -5.98
C ILE A 31 -5.52 -40.34 -7.31
N GLY A 32 -5.38 -41.67 -7.21
CA GLY A 32 -5.26 -42.57 -8.34
C GLY A 32 -6.51 -42.55 -9.21
N LEU A 33 -6.28 -42.60 -10.53
CA LEU A 33 -7.30 -42.85 -11.54
C LEU A 33 -7.83 -44.28 -11.39
N SER A 34 -9.11 -44.43 -11.06
CA SER A 34 -9.86 -45.66 -11.30
C SER A 34 -11.14 -45.35 -12.06
N GLN A 35 -11.26 -45.92 -13.26
CA GLN A 35 -12.48 -45.99 -14.05
C GLN A 35 -13.65 -46.54 -13.22
N VAL A 36 -14.80 -45.86 -13.23
CA VAL A 36 -16.10 -46.53 -13.03
C VAL A 36 -17.15 -45.90 -13.94
N ARG A 37 -17.90 -46.80 -14.59
CA ARG A 37 -18.99 -46.62 -15.54
C ARG A 37 -20.16 -45.80 -14.97
N GLY A 38 -20.90 -45.17 -15.88
CA GLY A 38 -22.05 -44.32 -15.58
C GLY A 38 -23.24 -45.04 -14.94
N SER A 39 -24.10 -44.23 -14.31
CA SER A 39 -25.51 -44.54 -14.10
C SER A 39 -26.29 -43.23 -13.96
N ASN A 40 -27.40 -43.15 -14.70
CA ASN A 40 -28.38 -42.07 -14.65
C ASN A 40 -29.17 -42.17 -13.34
N LEU A 41 -29.32 -41.06 -12.61
CA LEU A 41 -30.38 -40.93 -11.60
C LEU A 41 -30.92 -39.50 -11.56
N ILE A 42 -32.18 -39.43 -11.98
CA ILE A 42 -33.07 -38.26 -12.03
C ILE A 42 -33.51 -37.93 -10.60
N PHE A 43 -33.42 -36.67 -10.17
CA PHE A 43 -34.07 -36.19 -8.95
C PHE A 43 -35.16 -35.16 -9.28
N ARG A 44 -36.40 -35.51 -8.95
CA ARG A 44 -37.51 -34.60 -8.63
C ARG A 44 -38.09 -35.07 -7.30
N ILE A 45 -38.33 -34.15 -6.38
CA ILE A 45 -39.64 -33.89 -5.75
C ILE A 45 -39.48 -32.76 -4.72
N SER A 46 -40.53 -31.95 -4.72
CA SER A 46 -40.87 -30.75 -4.00
C SER A 46 -41.12 -30.92 -2.50
N ASP A 47 -41.31 -29.76 -1.86
CA ASP A 47 -42.11 -29.52 -0.64
C ASP A 47 -41.41 -29.56 0.72
N LEU A 48 -41.02 -28.38 1.22
CA LEU A 48 -40.89 -28.10 2.65
C LEU A 48 -41.78 -26.91 3.03
N ARG A 49 -42.95 -27.23 3.60
CA ARG A 49 -43.89 -26.29 4.23
C ARG A 49 -43.52 -26.06 5.69
N CYS A 50 -43.62 -24.80 6.12
CA CYS A 50 -43.58 -24.31 7.49
C CYS A 50 -44.57 -25.02 8.44
N ARG A 51 -44.15 -25.24 9.70
CA ARG A 51 -45.07 -25.40 10.84
C ARG A 51 -44.44 -24.89 12.14
N ILE A 52 -44.95 -23.75 12.62
CA ILE A 52 -44.73 -23.20 13.96
C ILE A 52 -45.79 -23.81 14.91
N ARG A 53 -45.38 -24.26 16.10
CA ARG A 53 -46.27 -24.68 17.20
C ARG A 53 -46.24 -23.64 18.33
N PRO A 54 -47.38 -23.28 18.95
CA PRO A 54 -47.38 -22.57 20.24
C PRO A 54 -47.51 -23.54 21.42
N ILE A 55 -46.78 -23.25 22.50
CA ILE A 55 -46.81 -23.96 23.79
C ILE A 55 -47.81 -23.28 24.75
N SER A 56 -48.37 -24.13 25.60
CA SER A 56 -49.56 -24.07 26.44
C SER A 56 -49.59 -23.14 27.66
N LYS A 57 -50.82 -22.64 27.89
CA LYS A 57 -51.67 -22.66 29.11
C LYS A 57 -51.11 -22.28 30.50
N PHE A 58 -51.77 -21.30 31.13
CA PHE A 58 -52.03 -21.23 32.58
C PHE A 58 -53.48 -20.76 32.84
N PRO A 59 -54.21 -21.34 33.82
CA PRO A 59 -55.58 -20.92 34.16
C PRO A 59 -55.58 -20.01 35.39
N PHE A 60 -56.44 -19.00 35.44
CA PHE A 60 -56.83 -18.38 36.71
C PHE A 60 -58.29 -17.94 36.71
N THR A 61 -58.87 -18.06 37.90
CA THR A 61 -60.26 -18.33 38.23
C THR A 61 -61.09 -17.06 38.38
N VAL A 62 -62.35 -17.10 37.93
CA VAL A 62 -63.33 -16.01 38.11
C VAL A 62 -64.09 -16.21 39.43
N ARG A 63 -64.16 -15.17 40.27
CA ARG A 63 -65.17 -15.04 41.35
C ARG A 63 -65.84 -13.67 41.26
N ARG A 64 -67.18 -13.68 41.25
CA ARG A 64 -68.07 -12.51 41.43
C ARG A 64 -68.31 -12.26 42.93
N ALA A 65 -68.37 -10.99 43.35
CA ALA A 65 -69.41 -10.46 44.26
C ALA A 65 -69.33 -8.93 44.46
N SER A 66 -70.48 -8.28 44.25
CA SER A 66 -71.06 -7.07 44.88
C SER A 66 -70.43 -5.66 44.76
N PRO A 67 -71.24 -4.61 44.47
CA PRO A 67 -70.78 -3.23 44.38
C PRO A 67 -70.88 -2.52 45.75
N ILE A 68 -69.84 -1.76 46.09
CA ILE A 68 -69.87 -0.75 47.17
C ILE A 68 -70.16 0.59 46.52
N LEU A 69 -71.27 1.24 46.93
CA LEU A 69 -71.57 2.63 46.57
C LEU A 69 -70.61 3.56 47.31
N LEU A 70 -69.75 4.27 46.59
CA LEU A 70 -69.00 5.42 47.10
C LEU A 70 -69.56 6.68 46.45
N SER A 71 -70.12 7.55 47.30
CA SER A 71 -70.53 8.91 46.97
C SER A 71 -69.28 9.75 46.67
N PHE A 72 -69.17 10.28 45.45
CA PHE A 72 -68.18 11.31 45.12
C PHE A 72 -68.82 12.69 45.21
N HIS A 73 -68.34 13.49 46.15
CA HIS A 73 -68.55 14.93 46.15
C HIS A 73 -67.59 15.55 45.12
N ARG A 74 -68.16 16.27 44.15
CA ARG A 74 -67.44 16.84 43.01
C ARG A 74 -66.97 18.26 43.38
N ASP A 75 -65.72 18.39 43.78
CA ASP A 75 -65.04 19.69 43.91
C ASP A 75 -64.26 20.02 42.63
N ASP A 76 -64.89 20.77 41.73
CA ASP A 76 -64.42 21.10 40.37
C ASP A 76 -63.20 22.07 40.32
N ARG A 77 -62.51 22.35 41.44
CA ARG A 77 -61.32 23.23 41.44
C ARG A 77 -59.97 22.53 41.44
N ILE A 78 -59.90 21.25 41.83
CA ILE A 78 -58.62 20.52 41.93
C ILE A 78 -58.22 19.86 40.59
N CYS A 79 -59.19 19.52 39.73
CA CYS A 79 -58.92 18.84 38.45
C CYS A 79 -58.18 19.70 37.40
N ARG A 80 -58.30 21.04 37.44
CA ARG A 80 -57.65 21.89 36.41
C ARG A 80 -56.14 22.07 36.64
N ILE A 81 -55.67 22.00 37.88
CA ILE A 81 -54.25 22.22 38.22
C ILE A 81 -53.43 20.92 38.02
N MET A 82 -54.02 19.75 38.30
CA MET A 82 -53.34 18.46 38.11
C MET A 82 -53.24 18.04 36.63
N PHE A 83 -54.21 18.41 35.79
CA PHE A 83 -54.16 18.08 34.35
C PHE A 83 -53.09 18.91 33.61
N ALA A 84 -52.93 20.20 33.95
CA ALA A 84 -51.92 21.06 33.35
C ALA A 84 -50.49 20.66 33.75
N ARG A 85 -50.27 20.23 35.01
CA ARG A 85 -48.95 19.76 35.47
C ARG A 85 -48.53 18.42 34.83
N ASN A 86 -49.47 17.48 34.64
CA ASN A 86 -49.13 16.17 34.09
C ASN A 86 -48.91 16.19 32.56
N VAL A 87 -49.59 17.07 31.82
CA VAL A 87 -49.35 17.27 30.38
C VAL A 87 -48.02 18.00 30.15
N ALA A 88 -47.69 19.01 30.96
CA ALA A 88 -46.40 19.71 30.85
C ALA A 88 -45.21 18.78 31.18
N LEU A 89 -45.35 17.89 32.18
CA LEU A 89 -44.28 16.97 32.57
C LEU A 89 -44.08 15.84 31.55
N THR A 90 -45.15 15.35 30.90
CA THR A 90 -45.04 14.34 29.84
C THR A 90 -44.51 14.92 28.52
N VAL A 91 -44.86 16.17 28.18
CA VAL A 91 -44.27 16.88 27.04
C VAL A 91 -42.79 17.18 27.29
N LEU A 92 -42.39 17.61 28.50
CA LEU A 92 -40.98 17.81 28.84
C LEU A 92 -40.17 16.50 28.81
N LEU A 93 -40.72 15.39 29.34
CA LEU A 93 -40.03 14.09 29.31
C LEU A 93 -39.90 13.53 27.88
N SER A 94 -40.87 13.79 27.00
CA SER A 94 -40.78 13.41 25.58
C SER A 94 -39.78 14.25 24.78
N LEU A 95 -39.55 15.50 25.17
CA LEU A 95 -38.56 16.40 24.55
C LEU A 95 -37.13 16.15 25.04
N ILE A 96 -36.94 15.59 26.24
CA ILE A 96 -35.61 15.26 26.80
C ILE A 96 -35.14 13.87 26.34
N SER A 97 -36.03 12.98 25.90
CA SER A 97 -35.66 11.67 25.32
C SER A 97 -35.25 11.72 23.84
N LEU A 98 -35.29 12.89 23.18
CA LEU A 98 -35.07 13.03 21.74
C LEU A 98 -33.66 13.43 21.24
N PRO A 99 -32.62 13.70 22.05
CA PRO A 99 -31.26 13.75 21.51
C PRO A 99 -30.45 12.45 21.71
N ALA A 100 -30.94 11.44 22.44
CA ALA A 100 -30.16 10.24 22.76
C ALA A 100 -30.20 9.12 21.70
N PHE A 101 -31.09 9.20 20.70
CA PHE A 101 -31.16 8.26 19.57
C PHE A 101 -30.70 8.84 18.23
N SER A 102 -30.08 10.02 18.25
CA SER A 102 -29.37 10.58 17.08
C SER A 102 -27.86 10.29 17.20
N GLN A 103 -27.51 9.06 17.55
CA GLN A 103 -26.26 8.47 17.09
C GLN A 103 -26.61 7.60 15.89
N THR A 104 -26.92 8.26 14.78
CA THR A 104 -26.71 7.62 13.49
C THR A 104 -25.24 7.22 13.44
N ALA A 105 -24.97 5.92 13.57
CA ALA A 105 -23.89 5.30 12.85
C ALA A 105 -24.17 5.57 11.35
N GLY A 106 -23.68 6.72 10.87
CA GLY A 106 -24.01 7.28 9.56
C GLY A 106 -23.60 8.75 9.55
N ALA A 107 -22.72 9.22 8.69
CA ALA A 107 -22.14 8.58 7.53
C ALA A 107 -20.77 9.21 7.26
N PHE A 108 -19.70 8.42 7.35
CA PHE A 108 -18.68 8.62 6.32
C PHE A 108 -19.35 8.15 5.03
N ASN A 109 -19.93 9.10 4.29
CA ASN A 109 -20.07 8.92 2.85
C ASN A 109 -18.64 8.87 2.34
N ALA A 110 -18.01 7.69 2.41
CA ALA A 110 -16.90 7.40 1.52
C ALA A 110 -17.47 7.70 0.14
N SER A 111 -16.93 8.74 -0.51
CA SER A 111 -17.14 8.93 -1.94
C SER A 111 -17.02 7.54 -2.56
N PRO A 112 -18.04 7.04 -3.30
CA PRO A 112 -17.91 5.76 -3.97
C PRO A 112 -16.72 5.93 -4.91
N GLY A 113 -15.58 5.42 -4.47
CA GLY A 113 -14.32 5.58 -5.16
C GLY A 113 -14.44 5.04 -6.57
N VAL A 114 -13.54 5.49 -7.44
CA VAL A 114 -13.47 4.94 -8.79
C VAL A 114 -12.82 3.56 -8.71
N ASP A 115 -13.43 2.54 -9.30
CA ASP A 115 -12.82 1.22 -9.34
C ASP A 115 -11.52 1.26 -10.15
N LEU A 116 -10.39 1.00 -9.49
CA LEU A 116 -9.06 0.94 -10.10
C LEU A 116 -8.71 -0.46 -10.61
N SER A 117 -9.62 -1.43 -10.44
CA SER A 117 -9.38 -2.82 -10.82
C SER A 117 -9.07 -2.95 -12.30
N GLY A 118 -8.16 -3.86 -12.59
CA GLY A 118 -7.69 -4.14 -13.93
C GLY A 118 -6.20 -4.40 -13.98
N ASN A 119 -5.75 -4.58 -15.21
CA ASN A 119 -4.36 -4.77 -15.54
C ASN A 119 -3.86 -3.54 -16.25
N TRP A 120 -2.67 -3.11 -15.91
CA TRP A 120 -2.14 -1.81 -16.28
C TRP A 120 -0.71 -1.98 -16.80
N ALA A 121 -0.47 -1.46 -17.99
CA ALA A 121 0.84 -1.39 -18.60
C ALA A 121 1.34 0.07 -18.58
N PRO A 122 2.62 0.33 -18.26
CA PRO A 122 3.16 1.67 -18.20
C PRO A 122 3.23 2.26 -19.61
N ILE A 123 2.73 3.49 -19.75
CA ILE A 123 3.09 4.36 -20.86
C ILE A 123 4.45 4.97 -20.50
N ARG A 124 5.37 5.02 -21.46
CA ARG A 124 6.76 5.49 -21.26
C ARG A 124 7.13 6.52 -22.32
N MET A 125 6.33 7.57 -22.44
CA MET A 125 6.66 8.71 -23.30
C MET A 125 7.37 9.81 -22.48
N GLU A 126 7.09 9.85 -21.19
CA GLU A 126 7.70 10.71 -20.19
C GLU A 126 8.97 10.08 -19.61
N ASP A 127 10.02 10.92 -19.43
CA ASP A 127 11.32 10.55 -18.85
C ASP A 127 11.91 9.24 -19.41
N GLN A 128 11.78 9.03 -20.72
CA GLN A 128 12.12 7.76 -21.37
C GLN A 128 13.57 7.32 -21.11
N GLN A 129 14.52 8.27 -21.01
CA GLN A 129 15.91 7.96 -20.65
C GLN A 129 15.99 7.31 -19.26
N GLU A 130 15.34 7.88 -18.25
CA GLU A 130 15.34 7.34 -16.88
C GLU A 130 14.60 6.00 -16.78
N ARG A 131 13.44 5.88 -17.44
CA ARG A 131 12.53 4.73 -17.35
C ARG A 131 12.92 3.53 -18.23
N GLY A 132 13.66 3.77 -19.30
CA GLY A 132 14.07 2.76 -20.27
C GLY A 132 15.55 2.42 -20.14
N PRO A 133 16.44 3.01 -20.98
CA PRO A 133 17.87 2.71 -21.00
C PRO A 133 18.54 2.82 -19.63
N GLY A 134 18.17 3.84 -18.86
CA GLY A 134 18.80 4.21 -17.60
C GLY A 134 19.25 5.67 -17.63
N PRO A 135 19.21 6.37 -16.48
CA PRO A 135 19.75 7.72 -16.39
C PRO A 135 21.27 7.70 -16.63
N ASP A 136 21.79 8.77 -17.21
CA ASP A 136 23.22 8.93 -17.44
C ASP A 136 23.98 9.00 -16.10
N LEU A 137 25.27 8.63 -16.13
CA LEU A 137 26.12 8.75 -14.94
C LEU A 137 26.23 10.22 -14.55
N VAL A 138 26.12 10.49 -13.25
CA VAL A 138 26.20 11.85 -12.69
C VAL A 138 25.11 12.80 -13.22
N ASP A 139 24.02 12.26 -13.78
CA ASP A 139 22.79 13.04 -14.06
C ASP A 139 21.88 13.09 -12.83
N TYR A 140 22.05 14.13 -12.01
CA TYR A 140 21.19 14.47 -10.89
C TYR A 140 20.39 15.75 -11.13
N LEU A 141 20.30 16.17 -12.39
CA LEU A 141 19.64 17.41 -12.78
C LEU A 141 18.17 17.42 -12.34
N GLY A 142 17.74 18.51 -11.71
CA GLY A 142 16.36 18.71 -11.29
C GLY A 142 15.94 17.89 -10.06
N LEU A 143 16.87 17.19 -9.41
CA LEU A 143 16.56 16.41 -8.21
C LEU A 143 16.94 17.19 -6.94
N PRO A 144 16.04 17.31 -5.95
CA PRO A 144 16.29 18.06 -4.72
C PRO A 144 17.12 17.25 -3.72
N ILE A 145 18.32 16.81 -4.09
CA ILE A 145 19.17 15.92 -3.29
C ILE A 145 20.01 16.67 -2.25
N THR A 146 20.33 16.00 -1.13
CA THR A 146 21.29 16.51 -0.13
C THR A 146 22.74 16.30 -0.59
N GLU A 147 23.68 16.99 0.06
CA GLU A 147 25.11 16.75 -0.16
C GLU A 147 25.51 15.29 0.17
N GLY A 148 24.93 14.71 1.22
CA GLY A 148 25.18 13.30 1.56
C GLY A 148 24.71 12.33 0.47
N ALA A 149 23.55 12.60 -0.14
CA ALA A 149 23.06 11.81 -1.28
C ALA A 149 23.99 11.93 -2.49
N ARG A 150 24.47 13.15 -2.77
CA ARG A 150 25.42 13.43 -3.86
C ARG A 150 26.73 12.70 -3.64
N GLN A 151 27.31 12.75 -2.44
CA GLN A 151 28.55 12.04 -2.11
C GLN A 151 28.39 10.53 -2.26
N PHE A 152 27.27 9.97 -1.79
CA PHE A 152 26.98 8.55 -1.98
C PHE A 152 26.94 8.20 -3.47
N ALA A 153 26.21 8.98 -4.26
CA ALA A 153 26.04 8.72 -5.69
C ALA A 153 27.35 8.90 -6.49
N LEU A 154 28.20 9.86 -6.11
CA LEU A 154 29.53 10.03 -6.71
C LEU A 154 30.51 8.91 -6.33
N SER A 155 30.33 8.25 -5.18
CA SER A 155 31.11 7.07 -4.80
C SER A 155 30.63 5.78 -5.46
N TRP A 156 29.44 5.80 -6.08
CA TRP A 156 28.83 4.64 -6.69
C TRP A 156 29.41 4.37 -8.08
N ASP A 157 29.77 3.11 -8.33
CA ASP A 157 30.22 2.62 -9.63
C ASP A 157 29.09 1.80 -10.30
N ALA A 158 28.86 2.02 -11.59
CA ALA A 158 27.87 1.29 -12.37
C ALA A 158 28.15 -0.21 -12.46
N GLU A 159 29.42 -0.62 -12.35
CA GLU A 159 29.81 -2.02 -12.27
C GLU A 159 29.18 -2.73 -11.05
N ARG A 160 28.71 -2.00 -10.03
CA ARG A 160 27.95 -2.61 -8.93
C ARG A 160 26.71 -3.34 -9.39
N LEU A 161 26.15 -3.03 -10.56
CA LEU A 161 25.01 -3.75 -11.14
C LEU A 161 25.40 -5.12 -11.70
N THR A 162 26.68 -5.38 -11.93
CA THR A 162 27.20 -6.69 -12.40
C THR A 162 27.54 -7.63 -11.24
N VAL A 163 27.48 -7.14 -10.00
CA VAL A 163 27.68 -7.94 -8.78
C VAL A 163 26.44 -8.82 -8.56
N PRO A 164 26.58 -10.15 -8.46
CA PRO A 164 25.43 -11.07 -8.33
C PRO A 164 24.46 -10.70 -7.19
N GLU A 165 24.98 -10.25 -6.05
CA GLU A 165 24.20 -9.82 -4.88
C GLU A 165 23.34 -8.57 -5.15
N HIS A 166 23.68 -7.79 -6.18
CA HIS A 166 23.03 -6.54 -6.51
C HIS A 166 22.09 -6.60 -7.73
N GLN A 167 22.26 -7.57 -8.64
CA GLN A 167 21.48 -7.70 -9.87
C GLN A 167 19.97 -7.82 -9.63
N CYS A 168 19.58 -8.62 -8.65
CA CYS A 168 18.17 -8.90 -8.35
C CYS A 168 17.65 -8.20 -7.09
N ARG A 169 18.20 -7.02 -6.78
CA ARG A 169 17.67 -6.20 -5.68
C ARG A 169 16.30 -5.66 -6.04
N VAL A 170 15.33 -5.97 -5.18
CA VAL A 170 13.94 -5.53 -5.33
C VAL A 170 13.84 -4.02 -5.33
N HIS A 171 13.05 -3.48 -6.26
CA HIS A 171 12.73 -2.07 -6.31
C HIS A 171 11.77 -1.67 -5.18
N VAL A 172 12.10 -0.58 -4.49
CA VAL A 172 11.24 0.00 -3.46
C VAL A 172 10.01 0.68 -4.07
N VAL A 173 8.92 0.80 -3.31
CA VAL A 173 7.63 1.35 -3.76
C VAL A 173 7.72 2.71 -4.44
N SER A 174 8.66 3.57 -4.03
CA SER A 174 8.88 4.90 -4.62
C SER A 174 9.47 4.85 -6.03
N TYR A 175 10.16 3.77 -6.38
CA TYR A 175 10.90 3.61 -7.64
C TYR A 175 10.24 2.59 -8.57
N ILE A 176 9.61 1.54 -8.02
CA ILE A 176 9.13 0.38 -8.79
C ILE A 176 8.19 0.77 -9.93
N TYR A 177 7.31 1.76 -9.74
CA TYR A 177 6.36 2.23 -10.77
C TYR A 177 7.01 2.89 -11.98
N ARG A 178 8.28 3.30 -11.87
CA ARG A 178 9.02 3.94 -12.96
C ARG A 178 9.80 2.97 -13.83
N GLY A 179 10.04 1.76 -13.35
CA GLY A 179 10.66 0.70 -14.14
C GLY A 179 9.71 0.05 -15.15
N PRO A 180 10.21 -0.88 -15.98
CA PRO A 180 9.35 -1.77 -16.75
C PRO A 180 8.60 -2.68 -15.79
N LEU A 181 7.27 -2.69 -15.88
CA LEU A 181 6.40 -3.53 -15.07
C LEU A 181 5.04 -3.73 -15.75
N ASN A 182 4.29 -4.72 -15.27
CA ASN A 182 2.85 -4.84 -15.43
C ASN A 182 2.22 -4.80 -14.03
N LEU A 183 1.20 -3.96 -13.87
CA LEU A 183 0.53 -3.72 -12.59
C LEU A 183 -0.87 -4.30 -12.65
N ARG A 184 -1.18 -5.22 -11.75
CA ARG A 184 -2.55 -5.71 -11.55
C ARG A 184 -3.11 -5.12 -10.28
N ILE A 185 -4.33 -4.59 -10.35
CA ILE A 185 -5.05 -4.00 -9.23
C ILE A 185 -6.40 -4.72 -9.09
N TRP A 186 -6.79 -5.01 -7.84
CA TRP A 186 -8.15 -5.46 -7.53
C TRP A 186 -8.55 -5.05 -6.12
N GLU A 187 -9.86 -4.98 -5.88
CA GLU A 187 -10.41 -4.61 -4.58
C GLU A 187 -10.76 -5.85 -3.74
N GLU A 188 -10.45 -5.79 -2.45
CA GLU A 188 -10.96 -6.70 -1.43
C GLU A 188 -12.12 -6.00 -0.71
N LYS A 189 -13.32 -6.57 -0.81
CA LYS A 189 -14.56 -6.02 -0.24
C LYS A 189 -15.11 -6.90 0.86
N ASP A 190 -15.72 -6.28 1.86
CA ASP A 190 -16.51 -7.00 2.86
C ASP A 190 -17.73 -7.66 2.19
N PRO A 191 -17.96 -8.97 2.35
CA PRO A 191 -19.04 -9.66 1.64
C PRO A 191 -20.44 -9.15 1.95
N GLN A 192 -20.66 -8.61 3.16
CA GLN A 192 -21.99 -8.18 3.61
C GLN A 192 -22.28 -6.72 3.24
N SER A 193 -21.35 -5.82 3.54
CA SER A 193 -21.49 -4.37 3.34
C SER A 193 -20.99 -3.88 1.98
N GLN A 194 -20.25 -4.72 1.24
CA GLN A 194 -19.58 -4.37 -0.02
C GLN A 194 -18.60 -3.19 0.09
N ARG A 195 -18.22 -2.80 1.31
CA ARG A 195 -17.22 -1.76 1.56
C ARG A 195 -15.84 -2.28 1.16
N VAL A 196 -15.05 -1.47 0.47
CA VAL A 196 -13.65 -1.77 0.18
C VAL A 196 -12.87 -1.80 1.50
N ILE A 197 -12.26 -2.94 1.81
CA ILE A 197 -11.37 -3.16 2.97
C ILE A 197 -9.94 -2.82 2.57
N ALA A 198 -9.53 -3.27 1.37
CA ALA A 198 -8.20 -3.05 0.85
C ALA A 198 -8.19 -3.01 -0.67
N ILE A 199 -7.22 -2.30 -1.24
CA ILE A 199 -6.85 -2.39 -2.64
C ILE A 199 -5.55 -3.17 -2.72
N LYS A 200 -5.57 -4.25 -3.50
CA LYS A 200 -4.42 -5.13 -3.68
C LYS A 200 -3.74 -4.79 -4.99
N GLN A 201 -2.42 -4.82 -4.97
CA GLN A 201 -1.62 -4.68 -6.17
C GLN A 201 -0.64 -5.85 -6.27
N TYR A 202 -0.49 -6.34 -7.49
CA TYR A 202 0.54 -7.28 -7.87
C TYR A 202 1.36 -6.70 -9.01
N ILE A 203 2.68 -6.63 -8.80
CA ILE A 203 3.63 -6.02 -9.74
C ILE A 203 4.50 -7.13 -10.32
N SER A 204 4.55 -7.23 -11.65
CA SER A 204 5.29 -8.28 -12.36
C SER A 204 6.77 -8.34 -11.98
N THR A 205 7.36 -7.18 -11.75
CA THR A 205 8.80 -7.00 -11.56
C THR A 205 9.13 -7.34 -10.12
N TYR A 206 9.98 -8.35 -9.94
CA TYR A 206 10.28 -8.96 -8.64
C TYR A 206 9.07 -9.54 -7.88
N GLU A 207 7.95 -9.81 -8.57
CA GLU A 207 6.75 -10.45 -8.00
C GLU A 207 6.23 -9.77 -6.72
N GLN A 208 6.25 -8.44 -6.70
CA GLN A 208 5.92 -7.68 -5.49
C GLN A 208 4.41 -7.61 -5.25
N TRP A 209 4.04 -7.81 -3.99
CA TRP A 209 2.67 -7.66 -3.50
C TRP A 209 2.57 -6.43 -2.63
N ARG A 210 1.52 -5.63 -2.87
CA ARG A 210 1.21 -4.47 -2.03
C ARG A 210 -0.26 -4.51 -1.63
N THR A 211 -0.51 -4.22 -0.35
CA THR A 211 -1.85 -4.01 0.17
C THR A 211 -1.97 -2.57 0.61
N ILE A 212 -2.96 -1.87 0.06
CA ILE A 212 -3.36 -0.53 0.47
C ILE A 212 -4.62 -0.69 1.33
N TRP A 213 -4.49 -0.43 2.62
CA TRP A 213 -5.61 -0.58 3.56
C TRP A 213 -6.54 0.63 3.49
N MET A 214 -7.84 0.38 3.30
CA MET A 214 -8.86 1.41 3.10
C MET A 214 -9.73 1.64 4.34
N ASP A 215 -9.43 0.96 5.45
CA ASP A 215 -10.22 0.97 6.67
C ASP A 215 -9.76 2.01 7.71
N GLY A 216 -8.77 2.84 7.37
CA GLY A 216 -8.27 3.90 8.25
C GLY A 216 -7.47 3.39 9.45
N ARG A 217 -6.98 2.15 9.40
CA ARG A 217 -6.11 1.60 10.46
C ARG A 217 -4.85 2.44 10.67
N PRO A 218 -4.31 2.50 11.90
CA PRO A 218 -3.07 3.22 12.15
C PRO A 218 -1.89 2.56 11.42
N HIS A 219 -0.90 3.36 11.11
CA HIS A 219 0.39 2.85 10.66
C HIS A 219 1.10 2.10 11.80
N PRO A 220 1.96 1.12 11.48
CA PRO A 220 2.77 0.43 12.48
C PRO A 220 3.65 1.39 13.29
N ALA A 221 4.12 0.92 14.45
CA ALA A 221 5.13 1.64 15.25
C ALA A 221 6.47 1.70 14.50
N GLU A 222 7.29 2.71 14.78
CA GLU A 222 8.52 3.03 14.03
C GLU A 222 9.51 1.86 13.91
N GLU A 223 9.51 0.95 14.88
CA GLU A 223 10.40 -0.21 14.97
C GLU A 223 9.88 -1.42 14.18
N ALA A 224 8.69 -1.31 13.59
CA ALA A 224 8.11 -2.39 12.81
C ALA A 224 8.98 -2.69 11.57
N PRO A 225 9.08 -3.97 11.15
CA PRO A 225 9.92 -4.33 10.02
C PRO A 225 9.54 -3.60 8.72
N HIS A 226 10.54 -3.00 8.07
CA HIS A 226 10.38 -2.36 6.77
C HIS A 226 10.29 -3.40 5.66
N THR A 227 9.45 -3.14 4.65
CA THR A 227 9.34 -3.96 3.44
C THR A 227 9.67 -3.13 2.19
N PHE A 228 9.90 -3.77 1.05
CA PHE A 228 10.14 -3.04 -0.21
C PHE A 228 8.90 -2.24 -0.65
N MET A 229 7.71 -2.78 -0.38
CA MET A 229 6.44 -2.12 -0.71
C MET A 229 5.90 -1.19 0.40
N GLY A 230 6.56 -1.18 1.56
CA GLY A 230 6.14 -0.43 2.74
C GLY A 230 4.81 -0.90 3.34
N PHE A 231 4.27 -0.08 4.25
CA PHE A 231 2.92 -0.19 4.77
C PHE A 231 2.09 0.99 4.27
N SER A 232 0.99 0.71 3.58
CA SER A 232 0.18 1.69 2.88
C SER A 232 -1.25 1.78 3.44
N THR A 233 -1.73 3.00 3.66
CA THR A 233 -3.15 3.30 3.91
C THR A 233 -3.67 4.22 2.80
N GLY A 234 -4.93 4.04 2.42
CA GLY A 234 -5.57 4.81 1.36
C GLY A 234 -6.84 5.48 1.82
N LYS A 235 -7.14 6.63 1.22
CA LYS A 235 -8.41 7.34 1.36
C LYS A 235 -8.86 7.90 0.01
N TRP A 236 -10.17 7.94 -0.18
CA TRP A 236 -10.78 8.55 -1.36
C TRP A 236 -10.97 10.05 -1.15
N GLU A 237 -10.43 10.85 -2.05
CA GLU A 237 -10.59 12.30 -2.13
C GLU A 237 -11.31 12.63 -3.44
N GLY A 238 -12.64 12.61 -3.41
CA GLY A 238 -13.47 12.65 -4.61
C GLY A 238 -13.26 11.38 -5.45
N ASN A 239 -12.75 11.54 -6.67
CA ASN A 239 -12.44 10.46 -7.62
C ASN A 239 -10.96 10.04 -7.61
N MET A 240 -10.16 10.61 -6.70
CA MET A 240 -8.74 10.34 -6.56
C MET A 240 -8.49 9.48 -5.34
N LEU A 241 -7.73 8.39 -5.49
CA LEU A 241 -7.24 7.62 -4.35
C LEU A 241 -5.92 8.22 -3.89
N THR A 242 -5.89 8.74 -2.67
CA THR A 242 -4.68 9.21 -2.02
C THR A 242 -4.15 8.14 -1.08
N VAL A 243 -2.91 7.72 -1.29
CA VAL A 243 -2.25 6.66 -0.52
C VAL A 243 -1.06 7.23 0.22
N TYR A 244 -0.93 6.90 1.49
CA TYR A 244 0.23 7.25 2.31
C TYR A 244 0.98 5.99 2.72
N THR A 245 2.30 5.99 2.53
CA THR A 245 3.17 4.82 2.75
C THR A 245 4.38 5.15 3.58
N THR A 246 4.69 4.24 4.50
CA THR A 246 5.81 4.31 5.47
C THR A 246 6.49 2.95 5.56
N HIS A 247 7.50 2.79 6.42
CA HIS A 247 8.18 1.50 6.65
C HIS A 247 8.77 0.92 5.35
N ILE A 248 9.30 1.80 4.50
CA ILE A 248 9.90 1.46 3.22
C ILE A 248 11.35 1.06 3.50
N LYS A 249 11.81 -0.07 2.94
CA LYS A 249 13.23 -0.43 3.02
C LYS A 249 14.10 0.63 2.33
N GLN A 250 15.35 0.74 2.76
CA GLN A 250 16.36 1.50 2.01
C GLN A 250 16.41 1.01 0.55
N GLY A 251 16.46 1.95 -0.38
CA GLY A 251 16.48 1.70 -1.81
C GLY A 251 17.28 2.75 -2.57
N TRP A 252 16.77 3.11 -3.74
CA TRP A 252 17.37 4.11 -4.61
C TRP A 252 16.28 4.93 -5.32
N LEU A 253 16.62 6.17 -5.66
CA LEU A 253 15.75 7.09 -6.40
C LEU A 253 15.87 6.92 -7.91
N ARG A 254 17.07 6.50 -8.36
CA ARG A 254 17.47 6.32 -9.76
C ARG A 254 18.53 5.22 -9.87
N ARG A 255 18.71 4.66 -11.07
CA ARG A 255 19.70 3.62 -11.39
C ARG A 255 21.15 4.13 -11.56
N ASN A 256 21.43 5.39 -11.22
CA ASN A 256 22.77 6.00 -11.29
C ASN A 256 23.37 6.31 -9.91
N GLY A 257 23.02 5.49 -8.91
CA GLY A 257 23.61 5.53 -7.57
C GLY A 257 22.91 6.39 -6.53
N LEU A 258 21.87 7.17 -6.90
CA LEU A 258 21.15 8.00 -5.93
C LEU A 258 20.37 7.18 -4.90
N PRO A 259 20.69 7.29 -3.60
CA PRO A 259 20.07 6.46 -2.56
C PRO A 259 18.72 7.01 -2.10
N GLN A 260 17.90 6.11 -1.56
CA GLN A 260 16.73 6.44 -0.74
C GLN A 260 16.90 5.80 0.63
N SER A 261 16.63 6.55 1.70
CA SER A 261 16.72 6.04 3.08
C SER A 261 15.51 5.17 3.43
N ASP A 262 15.61 4.49 4.56
CA ASP A 262 14.51 3.78 5.21
C ASP A 262 13.54 4.73 5.94
N ARG A 263 13.94 5.99 6.17
CA ARG A 263 13.10 7.06 6.74
C ARG A 263 12.23 7.77 5.70
N ALA A 264 12.27 7.32 4.45
CA ALA A 264 11.47 7.88 3.38
C ALA A 264 9.98 7.58 3.59
N THR A 265 9.15 8.56 3.26
CA THR A 265 7.69 8.46 3.25
C THR A 265 7.18 8.81 1.86
N LEU A 266 6.11 8.15 1.44
CA LEU A 266 5.58 8.27 0.10
C LEU A 266 4.09 8.60 0.15
N THR A 267 3.70 9.72 -0.46
CA THR A 267 2.30 10.05 -0.74
C THR A 267 2.05 9.86 -2.23
N GLU A 268 1.01 9.11 -2.57
CA GLU A 268 0.65 8.83 -3.95
C GLU A 268 -0.78 9.25 -4.22
N HIS A 269 -1.03 9.64 -5.46
CA HIS A 269 -2.36 9.91 -5.97
C HIS A 269 -2.61 9.04 -7.22
N TYR A 270 -3.67 8.24 -7.18
CA TYR A 270 -4.13 7.46 -8.32
C TYR A 270 -5.40 8.10 -8.88
N ILE A 271 -5.35 8.46 -10.16
CA ILE A 271 -6.42 9.18 -10.85
C ILE A 271 -6.73 8.41 -12.14
N ARG A 272 -7.93 7.79 -12.18
CA ARG A 272 -8.37 7.01 -13.34
C ARG A 272 -9.17 7.87 -14.32
N HIS A 273 -8.78 7.83 -15.58
CA HIS A 273 -9.39 8.50 -16.73
C HIS A 273 -9.82 7.46 -17.77
N GLY A 274 -10.89 6.72 -17.47
CA GLY A 274 -11.36 5.61 -18.32
C GLY A 274 -10.33 4.47 -18.38
N ASP A 275 -9.70 4.30 -19.54
CA ASP A 275 -8.67 3.27 -19.77
C ASP A 275 -7.25 3.76 -19.44
N HIS A 276 -7.10 5.01 -19.00
CA HIS A 276 -5.83 5.61 -18.60
C HIS A 276 -5.79 5.81 -17.08
N LEU A 277 -4.64 5.60 -16.46
CA LEU A 277 -4.41 5.81 -15.02
C LEU A 277 -3.17 6.68 -14.85
N THR A 278 -3.37 7.86 -14.30
CA THR A 278 -2.29 8.75 -13.89
C THR A 278 -1.96 8.45 -12.43
N HIS A 279 -0.67 8.22 -12.16
CA HIS A 279 -0.14 7.98 -10.83
C HIS A 279 0.89 9.07 -10.51
N VAL A 280 0.62 9.83 -9.47
CA VAL A 280 1.53 10.85 -8.94
C VAL A 280 2.19 10.27 -7.69
N SER A 281 3.51 10.39 -7.60
CA SER A 281 4.33 9.95 -6.49
C SER A 281 5.04 11.17 -5.89
N ILE A 282 4.85 11.40 -4.60
CA ILE A 282 5.45 12.49 -3.83
C ILE A 282 6.29 11.84 -2.71
N LEU A 283 7.59 11.76 -2.94
CA LEU A 283 8.54 11.15 -2.03
C LEU A 283 9.17 12.20 -1.13
N THR A 284 9.11 11.99 0.18
CA THR A 284 9.82 12.81 1.16
C THR A 284 10.84 11.94 1.89
N ASP A 285 12.11 12.34 1.86
CA ASP A 285 13.20 11.64 2.53
C ASP A 285 14.08 12.64 3.26
N PRO A 286 14.00 12.72 4.60
CA PRO A 286 14.75 13.72 5.37
C PRO A 286 16.28 13.50 5.38
N VAL A 287 16.76 12.36 4.89
CA VAL A 287 18.19 12.02 4.87
C VAL A 287 18.83 12.41 3.54
N TYR A 288 18.16 12.09 2.42
CA TYR A 288 18.74 12.22 1.09
C TYR A 288 18.05 13.27 0.20
N LEU A 289 16.91 13.81 0.61
CA LEU A 289 16.21 14.88 -0.09
C LEU A 289 16.12 16.15 0.77
N THR A 290 16.22 17.29 0.09
CA THR A 290 16.07 18.63 0.68
C THR A 290 14.64 19.15 0.56
N GLU A 291 13.91 18.67 -0.45
CA GLU A 291 12.50 18.98 -0.73
C GLU A 291 11.80 17.71 -1.25
N PRO A 292 10.45 17.62 -1.21
CA PRO A 292 9.74 16.49 -1.76
C PRO A 292 10.03 16.28 -3.25
N LEU A 293 10.38 15.05 -3.63
CA LEU A 293 10.57 14.66 -5.02
C LEU A 293 9.23 14.20 -5.61
N ILE A 294 8.71 14.97 -6.58
CA ILE A 294 7.44 14.69 -7.24
C ILE A 294 7.71 14.05 -8.61
N LYS A 295 7.09 12.91 -8.88
CA LYS A 295 7.13 12.25 -10.18
C LYS A 295 5.74 11.81 -10.60
N THR A 296 5.44 11.95 -11.89
CA THR A 296 4.18 11.50 -12.51
C THR A 296 4.48 10.39 -13.50
N GLN A 297 3.68 9.34 -13.48
CA GLN A 297 3.73 8.27 -14.47
C GLN A 297 2.33 7.86 -14.89
N ASP A 298 2.22 7.42 -16.13
CA ASP A 298 0.96 7.01 -16.71
C ASP A 298 0.91 5.51 -17.03
N PHE A 299 -0.29 4.96 -16.95
CA PHE A 299 -0.59 3.57 -17.26
C PHE A 299 -1.82 3.47 -18.16
N GLN A 300 -1.83 2.48 -19.04
CA GLN A 300 -2.96 2.12 -19.89
C GLN A 300 -3.50 0.75 -19.48
N VAL A 301 -4.82 0.57 -19.54
CA VAL A 301 -5.45 -0.74 -19.35
C VAL A 301 -4.93 -1.75 -20.38
N LEU A 302 -4.53 -2.91 -19.90
CA LEU A 302 -4.19 -4.08 -20.70
C LEU A 302 -5.41 -5.00 -20.81
N VAL A 303 -6.06 -5.01 -21.98
CA VAL A 303 -7.27 -5.83 -22.23
C VAL A 303 -6.92 -7.27 -22.61
N GLN A 304 -5.79 -7.48 -23.29
CA GLN A 304 -5.30 -8.81 -23.67
C GLN A 304 -4.04 -9.13 -22.87
N GLU A 305 -4.18 -10.08 -21.95
CA GLU A 305 -3.07 -10.55 -21.12
C GLU A 305 -2.24 -11.60 -21.87
N GLY A 306 -0.93 -11.38 -21.99
CA GLY A 306 0.01 -12.42 -22.40
C GLY A 306 0.35 -13.37 -21.25
N GLN A 307 0.74 -14.62 -21.55
CA GLN A 307 1.10 -15.59 -20.49
C GLN A 307 2.44 -15.29 -19.79
N ASN A 308 3.34 -14.53 -20.43
CA ASN A 308 4.63 -14.14 -19.86
C ASN A 308 4.52 -12.82 -19.07
N TRP A 309 3.77 -12.86 -17.97
CA TRP A 309 3.56 -11.69 -17.12
C TRP A 309 4.80 -11.33 -16.29
N LEU A 310 5.46 -12.34 -15.75
CA LEU A 310 6.46 -12.19 -14.71
C LEU A 310 7.83 -11.86 -15.31
N TYR A 311 8.58 -11.05 -14.59
CA TYR A 311 10.00 -10.83 -14.85
C TYR A 311 10.81 -11.69 -13.88
N PRO A 312 11.23 -12.90 -14.26
CA PRO A 312 12.14 -13.69 -13.44
C PRO A 312 13.51 -13.00 -13.44
N CYS A 313 13.98 -12.62 -12.26
CA CYS A 313 15.34 -12.13 -12.09
C CYS A 313 16.19 -13.27 -11.52
N ASP A 314 17.13 -13.75 -12.32
CA ASP A 314 18.15 -14.69 -11.88
C ASP A 314 19.51 -13.99 -11.92
N PRO A 315 20.26 -13.97 -10.81
CA PRO A 315 21.59 -13.40 -10.81
C PRO A 315 22.53 -14.30 -11.60
N VAL A 316 23.41 -13.68 -12.38
CA VAL A 316 24.43 -14.35 -13.20
C VAL A 316 25.75 -13.61 -13.06
N VAL A 317 26.86 -14.35 -13.10
CA VAL A 317 28.18 -13.72 -13.15
C VAL A 317 28.37 -13.10 -14.53
N GLU A 318 28.21 -11.78 -14.62
CA GLU A 318 28.41 -11.03 -15.88
C GLU A 318 29.88 -10.69 -16.11
N VAL A 319 30.63 -10.46 -15.03
CA VAL A 319 32.04 -10.10 -15.06
C VAL A 319 32.74 -10.84 -13.92
N ASP A 320 33.83 -11.52 -14.26
CA ASP A 320 34.67 -12.25 -13.31
C ASP A 320 35.47 -11.26 -12.44
N ARG A 321 35.37 -11.39 -11.12
CA ARG A 321 36.03 -10.53 -10.13
C ARG A 321 36.35 -11.33 -8.85
N PRO A 322 37.34 -10.86 -8.05
CA PRO A 322 37.55 -11.42 -6.72
C PRO A 322 36.29 -11.34 -5.84
N ASP A 323 36.05 -12.35 -5.01
CA ASP A 323 34.85 -12.47 -4.16
C ASP A 323 34.63 -11.27 -3.21
N ASP A 324 35.68 -10.54 -2.86
CA ASP A 324 35.67 -9.40 -1.95
C ASP A 324 35.66 -8.03 -2.66
N ALA A 325 35.67 -8.02 -4.00
CA ALA A 325 35.70 -6.80 -4.79
C ALA A 325 34.29 -6.20 -4.96
N VAL A 326 34.04 -5.07 -4.30
CA VAL A 326 32.83 -4.25 -4.52
C VAL A 326 33.22 -2.98 -5.28
N PRO A 327 32.81 -2.81 -6.55
CA PRO A 327 33.15 -1.61 -7.32
C PRO A 327 32.69 -0.32 -6.64
N ASN A 328 33.59 0.64 -6.52
CA ASN A 328 33.33 1.95 -5.94
C ASN A 328 34.38 2.97 -6.40
N TYR A 329 34.02 4.26 -6.31
CA TYR A 329 34.97 5.36 -6.40
C TYR A 329 35.31 5.87 -5.00
N LEU A 330 36.58 6.23 -4.78
CA LEU A 330 36.97 7.01 -3.61
C LEU A 330 36.54 8.48 -3.80
N PRO A 331 36.39 9.25 -2.71
CA PRO A 331 36.03 10.66 -2.79
C PRO A 331 36.92 11.43 -3.78
N GLY A 332 36.28 12.10 -4.75
CA GLY A 332 36.96 12.88 -5.79
C GLY A 332 37.60 12.07 -6.92
N GLN A 333 37.48 10.75 -6.93
CA GLN A 333 38.07 9.87 -7.95
C GLN A 333 37.07 9.35 -8.99
N ASN A 334 35.83 9.84 -8.99
CA ASN A 334 34.85 9.46 -10.00
C ASN A 334 35.24 10.06 -11.37
N PRO A 335 35.60 9.23 -12.38
CA PRO A 335 36.09 9.74 -13.66
C PRO A 335 34.97 10.36 -14.52
N PHE A 336 33.71 10.10 -14.20
CA PHE A 336 32.55 10.50 -14.99
C PHE A 336 31.89 11.80 -14.50
N LEU A 337 32.50 12.50 -13.53
CA LEU A 337 31.95 13.72 -12.93
C LEU A 337 31.55 14.79 -13.96
N GLY A 338 32.34 14.95 -15.02
CA GLY A 338 32.10 15.95 -16.08
C GLY A 338 31.35 15.43 -17.29
N GLU A 339 31.23 14.11 -17.48
CA GLU A 339 30.83 13.52 -18.78
C GLU A 339 29.43 13.98 -19.23
N PHE A 340 28.44 13.89 -18.35
CA PHE A 340 27.08 14.32 -18.66
C PHE A 340 27.00 15.83 -18.90
N ALA A 341 27.69 16.61 -18.08
CA ALA A 341 27.73 18.07 -18.20
C ALA A 341 28.35 18.51 -19.53
N ASP A 342 29.49 17.92 -19.91
CA ASP A 342 30.20 18.21 -21.15
C ASP A 342 29.38 17.81 -22.38
N LYS A 343 28.78 16.61 -22.34
CA LYS A 343 27.91 16.07 -23.41
C LYS A 343 26.71 16.98 -23.71
N HIS A 344 26.15 17.61 -22.67
CA HIS A 344 24.97 18.46 -22.78
C HIS A 344 25.28 19.96 -22.74
N HIS A 345 26.57 20.35 -22.71
CA HIS A 345 27.02 21.74 -22.61
C HIS A 345 26.41 22.49 -21.41
N LEU A 346 26.38 21.81 -20.25
CA LEU A 346 25.85 22.32 -18.99
C LEU A 346 26.99 22.62 -18.00
N PRO A 347 26.83 23.58 -17.08
CA PRO A 347 27.71 23.69 -15.94
C PRO A 347 27.67 22.42 -15.09
N VAL A 348 28.83 21.93 -14.62
CA VAL A 348 28.91 20.71 -13.79
C VAL A 348 28.04 20.82 -12.55
N GLU A 349 27.97 22.00 -11.93
CA GLU A 349 27.16 22.20 -10.73
C GLU A 349 25.65 22.02 -10.99
N ALA A 350 25.19 22.24 -12.23
CA ALA A 350 23.81 21.97 -12.61
C ALA A 350 23.52 20.45 -12.67
N ALA A 351 24.46 19.67 -13.23
CA ALA A 351 24.35 18.22 -13.32
C ALA A 351 24.35 17.54 -11.94
N LEU A 352 25.01 18.15 -10.95
CA LEU A 352 25.11 17.64 -9.58
C LEU A 352 23.84 17.84 -8.72
N GLY A 353 22.76 18.35 -9.29
CA GLY A 353 21.45 18.47 -8.64
C GLY A 353 21.42 19.42 -7.45
N GLY A 354 20.34 19.33 -6.67
CA GLY A 354 20.02 20.22 -5.56
C GLY A 354 18.69 20.92 -5.80
N ALA A 355 18.01 21.33 -4.72
CA ALA A 355 16.66 21.90 -4.79
C ALA A 355 16.53 23.06 -5.79
N GLU A 356 17.53 23.95 -5.84
CA GLU A 356 17.52 25.07 -6.78
C GLU A 356 17.44 24.64 -8.24
N THR A 357 17.99 23.48 -8.61
CA THR A 357 17.99 22.97 -9.99
C THR A 357 16.64 22.43 -10.45
N MET A 358 15.71 22.20 -9.51
CA MET A 358 14.33 21.76 -9.81
C MET A 358 13.48 22.88 -10.42
N TYR A 359 13.84 24.13 -10.13
CA TYR A 359 13.04 25.30 -10.45
C TYR A 359 13.48 25.94 -11.79
N PRO A 360 12.53 26.36 -12.67
CA PRO A 360 12.84 27.00 -13.95
C PRO A 360 13.75 28.23 -13.84
N GLU A 361 13.72 28.93 -12.72
CA GLU A 361 14.52 30.11 -12.41
C GLU A 361 16.03 29.83 -12.47
N TYR A 362 16.45 28.58 -12.22
CA TYR A 362 17.86 28.17 -12.28
C TYR A 362 18.49 28.40 -13.65
N GLN A 363 17.68 28.38 -14.73
CA GLN A 363 18.16 28.70 -16.07
C GLN A 363 18.77 30.10 -16.17
N LYS A 364 18.31 31.06 -15.35
CA LYS A 364 18.89 32.41 -15.29
C LYS A 364 20.29 32.39 -14.66
N LYS A 365 20.49 31.57 -13.61
CA LYS A 365 21.78 31.37 -12.95
C LYS A 365 22.79 30.71 -13.91
N MET A 366 22.34 29.75 -14.71
CA MET A 366 23.18 29.11 -15.72
C MET A 366 23.65 30.09 -16.81
N LYS A 367 22.78 31.00 -17.28
CA LYS A 367 23.13 32.00 -18.31
C LYS A 367 24.08 33.11 -17.82
N SER A 368 24.22 33.26 -16.49
CA SER A 368 25.07 34.29 -15.88
C SER A 368 26.51 33.84 -15.62
N LYS A 369 26.79 32.56 -15.84
CA LYS A 369 28.12 31.95 -15.82
C LYS A 369 28.50 31.59 -17.25
#